data_AF-A0A022KSW9-F1
#
_entry.id   AF-A0A022KSW9-F1
#
_cell.length_a   1.000
_cell.length_b   1.000
_cell.length_c   1.000
_cell.angle_alpha   90.00
_cell.angle_beta   90.00
_cell.angle_gamma   90.00
#
_symmetry.space_group_name_H-M   'P 1'
#
loop_
_entity.id
_entity.type
_entity.pdbx_description
1 polymer ?
#
loop_
_entity_poly.entity_id
_entity_poly.type
_entity_poly.pdbx_seq_one_letter_code
_entity_poly.pdbx_strand_id
1 'polypeptide(L)' 'MSNSRKRHTPEQVVRKLGQADRMLADGSDIAAVCRELGIS' A
#
# COMPACT_ATOMS: atom_id res chain seq x y z
N MET A 1 -22.70 6.68 7.93
CA MET A 1 -21.90 7.30 6.86
C MET A 1 -21.27 6.17 6.05
N SER A 2 -21.69 5.98 4.80
CA SER A 2 -21.22 4.88 3.96
C SER A 2 -19.72 5.05 3.68
N ASN A 3 -18.90 4.20 4.31
CA ASN A 3 -17.45 4.18 4.16
C ASN A 3 -17.09 3.57 2.80
N SER A 4 -17.36 4.31 1.71
CA SER A 4 -16.92 3.95 0.38
C SER A 4 -15.41 4.13 0.33
N ARG A 5 -14.68 3.07 0.72
CA ARG A 5 -13.24 2.97 0.47
C ARG A 5 -13.01 3.34 -1.00
N LYS A 6 -12.40 4.50 -1.24
CA LYS A 6 -12.09 4.94 -2.60
C LYS A 6 -11.25 3.84 -3.23
N ARG A 7 -11.78 3.22 -4.30
CA ARG A 7 -11.03 2.22 -5.05
C ARG A 7 -9.76 2.87 -5.57
N HIS A 8 -8.64 2.19 -5.42
CA HIS A 8 -7.40 2.61 -6.05
C HIS A 8 -7.54 2.48 -7.56
N THR A 9 -7.04 3.48 -8.31
CA THR A 9 -6.88 3.32 -9.76
C THR A 9 -5.80 2.27 -10.02
N PRO A 10 -5.79 1.62 -11.19
CA PRO A 10 -4.73 0.67 -11.54
C PRO A 10 -3.33 1.26 -11.38
N GLU A 11 -3.13 2.52 -11.74
CA GLU A 11 -1.85 3.23 -11.62
C GLU A 11 -1.44 3.42 -10.16
N GLN A 12 -2.42 3.72 -9.28
CA GLN A 12 -2.17 3.79 -7.85
C GLN A 12 -1.77 2.42 -7.29
N VAL A 13 -2.39 1.33 -7.76
CA VAL A 13 -2.02 -0.03 -7.34
C VAL A 13 -0.59 -0.35 -7.77
N VAL A 14 -0.23 -0.13 -9.03
CA VAL A 14 1.13 -0.39 -9.53
C VAL A 14 2.18 0.40 -8.76
N ARG A 15 1.92 1.68 -8.47
CA ARG A 15 2.82 2.52 -7.66
C ARG A 15 2.99 1.97 -6.24
N LYS A 16 1.89 1.59 -5.58
CA LYS A 16 1.93 1.02 -4.23
C LYS A 16 2.66 -0.31 -4.18
N LEU A 17 2.49 -1.18 -5.19
CA LEU A 17 3.22 -2.44 -5.29
C LEU A 17 4.73 -2.21 -5.41
N GLY A 18 5.17 -1.31 -6.29
CA GLY A 18 6.60 -1.00 -6.43
C GLY A 18 7.21 -0.35 -5.17
N GLN A 19 6.42 0.41 -4.41
CA GLN A 19 6.84 0.92 -3.10
C GLN A 19 6.95 -0.20 -2.06
N ALA A 20 5.97 -1.10 -2.01
CA ALA A 20 5.97 -2.27 -1.13
C ALA A 20 7.21 -3.14 -1.36
N ASP A 21 7.49 -3.48 -2.62
CA ASP A 21 8.62 -4.33 -2.99
C ASP A 21 9.96 -3.74 -2.50
N ARG A 22 10.12 -2.41 -2.64
CA ARG A 22 11.33 -1.71 -2.20
C ARG A 22 11.47 -1.74 -0.68
N MET A 23 10.40 -1.45 0.05
CA MET A 23 10.41 -1.48 1.52
C MET A 23 10.67 -2.88 2.09
N LEU A 24 10.12 -3.92 1.45
CA LEU A 24 10.36 -5.31 1.82
C LEU A 24 11.81 -5.72 1.53
N ALA A 25 12.37 -5.30 0.40
CA ALA A 25 13.78 -5.51 0.08
C ALA A 25 14.72 -4.80 1.08
N ASP A 26 14.31 -3.65 1.60
CA ASP A 26 15.01 -2.91 2.66
C ASP A 26 14.81 -3.52 4.07
N GLY A 27 14.08 -4.63 4.18
CA GLY A 27 13.90 -5.38 5.42
C GLY A 27 12.71 -4.94 6.28
N SER A 28 11.81 -4.10 5.76
CA SER A 28 10.58 -3.74 6.47
C SER A 28 9.66 -4.96 6.62
N ASP A 29 8.92 -5.03 7.72
CA ASP A 29 7.87 -6.04 7.88
C ASP A 29 6.56 -5.65 7.17
N ILE A 30 5.67 -6.61 7.00
CA ILE A 30 4.38 -6.44 6.30
C ILE A 30 3.49 -5.41 7.01
N ALA A 31 3.53 -5.33 8.34
CA ALA A 31 2.69 -4.42 9.09
C ALA A 31 3.11 -2.96 8.89
N ALA A 32 4.42 -2.70 8.87
CA ALA A 32 5.01 -1.40 8.55
C ALA A 32 4.67 -0.98 7.12
N VAL A 33 4.79 -1.89 6.15
CA VAL A 33 4.44 -1.63 4.74
C VAL A 33 2.94 -1.28 4.59
N CYS A 34 2.04 -2.05 5.19
CA CYS A 34 0.60 -1.77 5.11
C CYS A 34 0.23 -0.41 5.71
N ARG A 35 0.86 -0.04 6.84
CA ARG A 35 0.68 1.26 7.49
C ARG A 35 1.14 2.40 6.59
N GLU A 36 2.34 2.27 6.01
CA GLU A 36 2.91 3.28 5.10
C GLU A 36 2.06 3.48 3.85
N LEU A 37 1.52 2.39 3.28
CA LEU A 37 0.66 2.45 2.10
C LEU A 37 -0.76 2.93 2.39
N GLY A 38 -1.10 3.18 3.66
CA GLY A 38 -2.45 3.56 4.11
C GLY A 38 -3.48 2.49 3.80
N ILE A 39 -3.09 1.22 3.88
CA ILE A 39 -3.96 0.06 3.65
C ILE A 39 -4.43 -0.43 5.03
N SER A 40 -5.75 -0.48 5.22
CA SER A 40 -6.43 -0.92 6.45
C SER A 40 -7.11 -2.26 6.27
#